data_AF-A0A959ZR06-F1
#
_entry.id   AF-A0A959ZR06-F1
#
_cell.length_a   1.000
_cell.length_b   1.000
_cell.length_c   1.000
_cell.angle_alpha   90.00
_cell.angle_beta   90.00
_cell.angle_gamma   90.00
#
_symmetry.space_group_name_H-M   'P 1'
#
loop_
_entity.id
_entity.type
_entity.pdbx_description
1 polymer ?
#
loop_
_entity_poly.entity_id
_entity_poly.type
_entity_poly.pdbx_seq_one_letter_code
_entity_poly.pdbx_strand_id
1 'polypeptide(L)'
;MESLLSEYVADRSRESEPAPGSFTGAAGGAACGDLARISLSVESGLITKACFGTEGCAATRAACACVCELVEGESVLDAARIGADRIEAELGGLSPARRHAAMLTGDALHRALSQVASSGEVLSPPVDGRVLVAVSGGVDSAVAALGEKEAGADVIAVTVKLWADPDTDGTKACCSPEAVLGARSLTHDLGIPHFTLDLEGPFRERVVGEFLRGYGEGRTPNPCVLCNGEVRIAAMVDLADRLGAESLVTGHYARVVEDEGGALIAAGSDEAKDQSYMLAALPPDVVARLKFPLADLTKEQVRAIAERGGLPVARKPESQDLCFLAGQSKKDFLRRHGGLADRPGPVVDESGSELGRHPGHHHFTVGQRRGLGVAATEPLYVLGTDAKSNTVRVGSRSRLATDRVRIRNAVMHRDGERVDRVRLRYHTEPVPARVEASAGLHKTLEVRLDHPFDGPAPGQAAVLMSGDVVVGHATIARQSGSK
;
A
#
# COMPACT_ATOMS: atom_id res chain seq x y z
N MET A 1 -16.44 -45.68 -17.46
CA MET A 1 -15.39 -44.78 -16.96
C MET A 1 -16.12 -43.58 -16.43
N GLU A 2 -16.29 -43.50 -15.11
CA GLU A 2 -16.88 -42.33 -14.47
C GLU A 2 -15.96 -41.13 -14.73
N SER A 3 -16.52 -39.94 -14.96
CA SER A 3 -15.70 -38.74 -15.09
C SER A 3 -15.08 -38.42 -13.72
N LEU A 4 -13.83 -37.93 -13.66
CA LEU A 4 -13.18 -37.48 -12.42
C LEU A 4 -14.07 -36.54 -11.59
N LEU A 5 -14.81 -35.66 -12.28
CA LEU A 5 -15.83 -34.82 -11.65
C LEU A 5 -16.87 -35.62 -10.84
N SER A 6 -17.35 -36.75 -11.35
CA SER A 6 -18.33 -37.61 -10.66
C SER A 6 -17.76 -38.26 -9.40
N GLU A 7 -16.49 -38.65 -9.42
CA GLU A 7 -15.79 -39.20 -8.26
C GLU A 7 -15.72 -38.13 -7.14
N TYR A 8 -15.27 -36.92 -7.47
CA TYR A 8 -15.23 -35.81 -6.52
C TYR A 8 -16.60 -35.31 -6.06
N VAL A 9 -17.64 -35.43 -6.89
CA VAL A 9 -19.02 -35.13 -6.45
C VAL A 9 -19.47 -36.08 -5.35
N ALA A 10 -19.02 -37.34 -5.40
CA ALA A 10 -19.35 -38.38 -4.45
C ALA A 10 -18.45 -38.40 -3.21
N ASP A 11 -17.26 -37.79 -3.28
CA ASP A 11 -16.34 -37.71 -2.14
C ASP A 11 -16.90 -36.82 -1.02
N ARG A 12 -17.07 -37.44 0.15
CA ARG A 12 -17.51 -36.80 1.40
C ARG A 12 -16.46 -36.93 2.51
N SER A 13 -15.31 -37.52 2.23
CA SER A 13 -14.30 -37.86 3.23
C SER A 13 -13.75 -36.63 3.97
N ARG A 14 -13.75 -35.48 3.30
CA ARG A 14 -13.25 -34.19 3.81
C ARG A 14 -14.34 -33.14 4.03
N GLU A 15 -15.61 -33.51 3.91
CA GLU A 15 -16.73 -32.63 4.22
C GLU A 15 -17.05 -32.72 5.73
N SER A 16 -16.45 -31.82 6.51
CA SER A 16 -16.57 -31.84 7.97
C SER A 16 -16.44 -30.44 8.56
N GLU A 17 -16.90 -30.30 9.81
CA GLU A 17 -16.60 -29.12 10.62
C GLU A 17 -15.08 -28.96 10.78
N PRO A 18 -14.57 -27.70 10.77
CA PRO A 18 -13.15 -27.43 10.94
C PRO A 18 -12.67 -27.80 12.35
N ALA A 19 -11.42 -28.24 12.46
CA ALA A 19 -10.79 -28.42 13.77
C ALA A 19 -10.59 -27.04 14.44
N PRO A 20 -10.66 -26.95 15.78
CA PRO A 20 -10.33 -25.71 16.50
C PRO A 20 -8.95 -25.17 16.10
N GLY A 21 -8.87 -23.87 15.81
CA GLY A 21 -7.63 -23.22 15.37
C GLY A 21 -7.34 -23.33 13.86
N SER A 22 -8.21 -23.98 13.07
CA SER A 22 -8.06 -23.99 11.62
C SER A 22 -8.25 -22.59 11.02
N PHE A 23 -7.51 -22.32 9.94
CA PHE A 23 -7.66 -21.12 9.12
C PHE A 23 -8.75 -21.36 8.08
N THR A 24 -9.85 -20.60 8.13
CA THR A 24 -11.02 -20.84 7.28
C THR A 24 -11.29 -19.67 6.35
N GLY A 25 -11.21 -19.93 5.05
CA GLY A 25 -11.61 -19.00 4.00
C GLY A 25 -12.95 -19.39 3.40
N ALA A 26 -13.76 -18.39 3.05
CA ALA A 26 -15.07 -18.60 2.42
C ALA A 26 -15.26 -17.66 1.23
N ALA A 27 -15.90 -18.12 0.15
CA ALA A 27 -16.22 -17.31 -1.02
C ALA A 27 -17.54 -17.75 -1.67
N GLY A 28 -18.38 -16.77 -2.06
CA GLY A 28 -19.69 -17.03 -2.67
C GLY A 28 -20.81 -16.13 -2.15
N GLY A 29 -22.07 -16.50 -2.46
CA GLY A 29 -23.28 -15.96 -1.84
C GLY A 29 -24.09 -14.88 -2.60
N ALA A 30 -23.54 -14.22 -3.63
CA ALA A 30 -24.19 -13.05 -4.25
C ALA A 30 -24.83 -13.26 -5.64
N ALA A 31 -24.30 -14.16 -6.48
CA ALA A 31 -24.71 -14.26 -7.89
C ALA A 31 -25.37 -15.60 -8.27
N CYS A 32 -24.87 -16.72 -7.73
CA CYS A 32 -25.36 -18.07 -8.05
C CYS A 32 -25.94 -18.81 -6.83
N GLY A 33 -25.82 -18.23 -5.63
CA GLY A 33 -26.22 -18.88 -4.36
C GLY A 33 -25.18 -19.87 -3.82
N ASP A 34 -24.17 -20.23 -4.61
CA ASP A 34 -23.09 -21.11 -4.17
C ASP A 34 -22.18 -20.42 -3.15
N LEU A 35 -21.70 -21.19 -2.19
CA LEU A 35 -20.76 -20.83 -1.14
C LEU A 35 -19.77 -21.97 -0.91
N ALA A 36 -18.50 -21.67 -1.09
CA ALA A 36 -17.39 -22.57 -0.76
C ALA A 36 -16.73 -22.12 0.54
N ARG A 37 -16.41 -23.06 1.43
CA ARG A 37 -15.59 -22.86 2.62
C ARG A 37 -14.45 -23.88 2.61
N ILE A 38 -13.21 -23.42 2.75
CA ILE A 38 -12.01 -24.26 2.88
C ILE A 38 -11.36 -23.94 4.22
N SER A 39 -11.02 -24.98 4.98
CA SER A 39 -10.36 -24.85 6.28
C SER A 39 -9.08 -25.66 6.32
N LEU A 40 -8.01 -25.03 6.80
CA LEU A 40 -6.66 -25.60 6.82
C LEU A 40 -6.15 -25.65 8.26
N SER A 41 -5.65 -26.80 8.69
CA SER A 41 -4.78 -26.91 9.87
C SER A 41 -3.34 -26.86 9.39
N VAL A 42 -2.55 -25.93 9.92
CA VAL A 42 -1.17 -25.68 9.49
C VAL A 42 -0.23 -25.88 10.67
N GLU A 43 0.85 -26.63 10.45
CA GLU A 43 1.92 -26.81 11.42
C GLU A 43 3.26 -26.70 10.70
N SER A 44 4.11 -25.75 11.13
CA SER A 44 5.45 -25.53 10.57
C SER A 44 5.47 -25.37 9.03
N GLY A 45 4.46 -24.68 8.48
CA GLY A 45 4.33 -24.45 7.04
C GLY A 45 3.75 -25.60 6.22
N LEU A 46 3.39 -26.72 6.86
CA LEU A 46 2.71 -27.85 6.22
C LEU A 46 1.21 -27.85 6.56
N ILE A 47 0.38 -28.17 5.58
CA ILE A 47 -1.06 -28.33 5.77
C ILE A 47 -1.31 -29.76 6.25
N THR A 48 -1.46 -29.95 7.56
CA THR A 48 -1.62 -31.28 8.17
C THR A 48 -3.01 -31.87 7.98
N LYS A 49 -4.00 -31.01 7.76
CA LYS A 49 -5.38 -31.40 7.47
C LYS A 49 -6.10 -30.32 6.67
N ALA A 50 -6.93 -30.74 5.71
CA ALA A 50 -7.83 -29.84 4.99
C ALA A 50 -9.26 -30.38 5.00
N CYS A 51 -10.23 -29.52 5.30
CA CYS A 51 -11.64 -29.86 5.17
C CYS A 51 -12.43 -28.74 4.48
N PHE A 52 -13.61 -29.08 4.00
CA PHE A 52 -14.48 -28.13 3.32
C PHE A 52 -15.91 -28.17 3.83
N GLY A 53 -16.60 -27.05 3.61
CA GLY A 53 -18.05 -26.94 3.68
C GLY A 53 -18.57 -26.26 2.42
N THR A 54 -19.75 -26.65 1.96
CA THR A 54 -20.29 -26.17 0.68
C THR A 54 -21.80 -26.06 0.73
N GLU A 55 -22.33 -24.96 0.19
CA GLU A 55 -23.74 -24.79 -0.15
C GLU A 55 -23.77 -24.46 -1.64
N GLY A 56 -24.58 -25.16 -2.46
CA GLY A 56 -24.62 -24.89 -3.90
C GLY A 56 -24.51 -26.12 -4.79
N CYS A 57 -23.99 -25.92 -6.01
CA CYS A 57 -24.02 -26.94 -7.04
C CYS A 57 -23.01 -28.09 -6.81
N ALA A 58 -23.24 -29.22 -7.48
CA ALA A 58 -22.38 -30.40 -7.39
C ALA A 58 -20.93 -30.10 -7.83
N ALA A 59 -20.73 -29.18 -8.79
CA ALA A 59 -19.39 -28.80 -9.24
C ALA A 59 -18.61 -28.05 -8.16
N THR A 60 -19.26 -27.20 -7.37
CA THR A 60 -18.64 -26.49 -6.23
C THR A 60 -18.19 -27.47 -5.16
N ARG A 61 -19.03 -28.46 -4.82
CA ARG A 61 -18.62 -29.54 -3.92
C ARG A 61 -17.41 -30.30 -4.44
N ALA A 62 -17.43 -30.71 -5.70
CA ALA A 62 -16.33 -31.45 -6.31
C ALA A 62 -15.03 -30.64 -6.31
N ALA A 63 -15.10 -29.35 -6.64
CA ALA A 63 -13.96 -28.44 -6.58
C ALA A 63 -13.40 -28.33 -5.15
N CYS A 64 -14.26 -28.21 -4.13
CA CYS A 64 -13.83 -28.19 -2.74
C CYS A 64 -13.13 -29.49 -2.30
N ALA A 65 -13.71 -30.65 -2.62
CA ALA A 65 -13.11 -31.95 -2.32
C ALA A 65 -11.73 -32.09 -2.99
N CYS A 66 -11.65 -31.76 -4.29
CA CYS A 66 -10.42 -31.73 -5.06
C CYS A 66 -9.36 -30.82 -4.43
N VAL A 67 -9.71 -29.60 -4.04
CA VAL A 67 -8.76 -28.68 -3.38
C VAL A 67 -8.26 -29.25 -2.06
N CYS A 68 -9.13 -29.81 -1.22
CA CYS A 68 -8.69 -30.40 0.05
C CYS A 68 -7.75 -31.59 -0.16
N GLU A 69 -8.00 -32.44 -1.16
CA GLU A 69 -7.06 -33.51 -1.52
C GLU A 69 -5.72 -32.96 -2.01
N LEU A 70 -5.72 -31.94 -2.87
CA LEU A 70 -4.52 -31.36 -3.45
C LEU A 70 -3.60 -30.67 -2.44
N VAL A 71 -4.14 -30.17 -1.32
CA VAL A 71 -3.36 -29.38 -0.36
C VAL A 71 -3.01 -30.14 0.92
N GLU A 72 -3.69 -31.23 1.22
CA GLU A 72 -3.44 -32.00 2.44
C GLU A 72 -2.09 -32.74 2.34
N GLY A 73 -1.20 -32.48 3.29
CA GLY A 73 0.18 -32.98 3.30
C GLY A 73 1.18 -32.10 2.54
N GLU A 74 0.72 -31.08 1.82
CA GLU A 74 1.56 -30.17 1.04
C GLU A 74 2.00 -28.94 1.85
N SER A 75 3.01 -28.23 1.32
CA SER A 75 3.43 -26.95 1.89
C SER A 75 2.41 -25.84 1.59
N VAL A 76 2.34 -24.82 2.45
CA VAL A 76 1.51 -23.64 2.20
C VAL A 76 1.95 -22.87 0.95
N LEU A 77 3.23 -22.98 0.55
CA LEU A 77 3.74 -22.41 -0.70
C LEU A 77 3.17 -23.13 -1.92
N ASP A 78 3.10 -24.45 -1.88
CA ASP A 78 2.57 -25.25 -3.00
C ASP A 78 1.06 -25.07 -3.12
N ALA A 79 0.34 -25.02 -2.00
CA ALA A 79 -1.06 -24.63 -1.96
C ALA A 79 -1.31 -23.23 -2.55
N ALA A 80 -0.40 -22.27 -2.31
CA ALA A 80 -0.49 -20.91 -2.84
C ALA A 80 -0.32 -20.80 -4.37
N ARG A 81 0.07 -21.89 -5.06
CA ARG A 81 0.11 -21.96 -6.54
C ARG A 81 -1.21 -22.44 -7.14
N ILE A 82 -2.12 -22.97 -6.32
CA ILE A 82 -3.38 -23.53 -6.81
C ILE A 82 -4.35 -22.39 -7.14
N GLY A 83 -4.68 -22.26 -8.43
CA GLY A 83 -5.69 -21.35 -8.96
C GLY A 83 -6.85 -22.10 -9.61
N ALA A 84 -7.82 -21.35 -10.15
CA ALA A 84 -9.01 -21.91 -10.79
C ALA A 84 -8.66 -22.86 -11.95
N ASP A 85 -7.63 -22.52 -12.73
CA ASP A 85 -7.22 -23.30 -13.90
C ASP A 85 -6.61 -24.66 -13.52
N ARG A 86 -5.87 -24.71 -12.40
CA ARG A 86 -5.34 -25.96 -11.83
C ARG A 86 -6.48 -26.85 -11.33
N ILE A 87 -7.43 -26.27 -10.60
CA ILE A 87 -8.61 -26.99 -10.09
C ILE A 87 -9.45 -27.53 -11.25
N GLU A 88 -9.69 -26.71 -12.29
CA GLU A 88 -10.39 -27.13 -13.50
C GLU A 88 -9.71 -28.32 -14.19
N ALA A 89 -8.38 -28.28 -14.31
CA ALA A 89 -7.61 -29.36 -14.92
C ALA A 89 -7.70 -30.67 -14.13
N GLU A 90 -7.58 -30.61 -12.80
CA GLU A 90 -7.66 -31.78 -11.91
C GLU A 90 -9.04 -32.44 -11.89
N LEU A 91 -10.10 -31.66 -12.11
CA LEU A 91 -11.46 -32.20 -12.26
C LEU A 91 -11.72 -32.86 -13.62
N GLY A 92 -10.72 -32.93 -14.51
CA GLY A 92 -10.86 -33.42 -15.88
C GLY A 92 -11.52 -32.41 -16.84
N GLY A 93 -11.48 -31.12 -16.48
CA GLY A 93 -12.12 -30.03 -17.22
C GLY A 93 -13.53 -29.69 -16.69
N LEU A 94 -13.90 -28.42 -16.79
CA LEU A 94 -15.24 -27.94 -16.45
C LEU A 94 -15.89 -27.29 -17.68
N SER A 95 -17.21 -27.40 -17.78
CA SER A 95 -17.93 -26.61 -18.77
C SER A 95 -17.83 -25.11 -18.42
N PRO A 96 -17.93 -24.18 -19.39
CA PRO A 96 -17.87 -22.75 -19.12
C PRO A 96 -18.88 -22.29 -18.04
N ALA A 97 -20.06 -22.90 -18.00
CA ALA A 97 -21.08 -22.62 -16.99
C ALA A 97 -20.69 -23.07 -15.57
N ARG A 98 -19.77 -24.03 -15.42
CA ARG A 98 -19.34 -24.61 -14.15
C ARG A 98 -17.97 -24.11 -13.69
N ARG A 99 -17.21 -23.40 -14.52
CA ARG A 99 -15.89 -22.83 -14.15
C ARG A 99 -15.95 -21.94 -12.91
N HIS A 100 -17.09 -21.31 -12.64
CA HIS A 100 -17.30 -20.53 -11.41
C HIS A 100 -17.05 -21.34 -10.13
N ALA A 101 -17.31 -22.65 -10.13
CA ALA A 101 -17.03 -23.52 -8.99
C ALA A 101 -15.53 -23.51 -8.64
N ALA A 102 -14.66 -23.69 -9.64
CA ALA A 102 -13.21 -23.64 -9.44
C ALA A 102 -12.73 -22.25 -9.00
N MET A 103 -13.32 -21.17 -9.52
CA MET A 103 -13.00 -19.81 -9.10
C MET A 103 -13.37 -19.56 -7.63
N LEU A 104 -14.60 -19.93 -7.23
CA LEU A 104 -15.07 -19.77 -5.85
C LEU A 104 -14.25 -20.58 -4.87
N THR A 105 -13.96 -21.84 -5.19
CA THR A 105 -13.14 -22.68 -4.32
C THR A 105 -11.69 -22.17 -4.22
N GLY A 106 -11.10 -21.73 -5.34
CA GLY A 106 -9.79 -21.09 -5.33
C GLY A 106 -9.78 -19.83 -4.44
N ASP A 107 -10.83 -19.02 -4.50
CA ASP A 107 -10.97 -17.85 -3.61
C ASP A 107 -11.10 -18.23 -2.14
N ALA A 108 -11.87 -19.27 -1.83
CA ALA A 108 -11.97 -19.79 -0.46
C ALA A 108 -10.62 -20.29 0.06
N LEU A 109 -9.86 -21.04 -0.75
CA LEU A 109 -8.50 -21.48 -0.41
C LEU A 109 -7.57 -20.30 -0.13
N HIS A 110 -7.53 -19.32 -1.03
CA HIS A 110 -6.64 -18.17 -0.89
C HIS A 110 -7.02 -17.24 0.27
N ARG A 111 -8.30 -17.19 0.65
CA ARG A 111 -8.75 -16.51 1.89
C ARG A 111 -8.30 -17.25 3.15
N ALA A 112 -8.25 -18.58 3.13
CA ALA A 112 -7.68 -19.37 4.22
C ALA A 112 -6.17 -19.12 4.33
N LEU A 113 -5.44 -19.19 3.20
CA LEU A 113 -4.00 -18.89 3.13
C LEU A 113 -3.67 -17.45 3.53
N SER A 114 -4.57 -16.49 3.29
CA SER A 114 -4.41 -15.12 3.77
C SER A 114 -4.41 -15.02 5.30
N GLN A 115 -5.23 -15.83 5.98
CA GLN A 115 -5.20 -15.91 7.45
C GLN A 115 -3.93 -16.60 7.95
N VAL A 116 -3.48 -17.66 7.26
CA VAL A 116 -2.18 -18.29 7.53
C VAL A 116 -1.04 -17.28 7.40
N ALA A 117 -1.00 -16.50 6.32
CA ALA A 117 -0.01 -15.43 6.11
C ALA A 117 -0.09 -14.33 7.19
N SER A 118 -1.22 -14.19 7.88
CA SER A 118 -1.44 -13.20 8.94
C SER A 118 -1.30 -13.79 10.36
N SER A 119 -1.02 -15.09 10.51
CA SER A 119 -1.02 -15.78 11.82
C SER A 119 0.25 -15.55 12.66
N GLY A 120 1.33 -15.08 12.04
CA GLY A 120 2.65 -14.97 12.67
C GLY A 120 3.45 -16.28 12.67
N GLU A 121 2.92 -17.37 12.13
CA GLU A 121 3.63 -18.64 12.02
C GLU A 121 4.78 -18.57 11.01
N VAL A 122 5.86 -19.33 11.29
CA VAL A 122 6.92 -19.59 10.31
C VAL A 122 6.38 -20.59 9.29
N LEU A 123 6.39 -20.19 8.02
CA LEU A 123 5.75 -20.89 6.91
C LEU A 123 6.74 -21.65 6.03
N SER A 124 8.02 -21.28 6.06
CA SER A 124 9.08 -21.97 5.32
C SER A 124 10.44 -21.67 5.97
N PRO A 125 11.41 -22.60 5.94
CA PRO A 125 12.78 -22.28 6.31
C PRO A 125 13.40 -21.26 5.33
N PRO A 126 14.47 -20.54 5.75
CA PRO A 126 15.24 -19.68 4.86
C PRO A 126 15.74 -20.43 3.62
N VAL A 127 15.63 -19.79 2.45
CA VAL A 127 16.13 -20.32 1.17
C VAL A 127 16.97 -19.25 0.48
N ASP A 128 18.20 -19.61 0.16
CA ASP A 128 19.13 -18.72 -0.55
C ASP A 128 18.56 -18.28 -1.90
N GLY A 129 18.59 -16.98 -2.19
CA GLY A 129 18.05 -16.42 -3.43
C GLY A 129 16.51 -16.37 -3.51
N ARG A 130 15.79 -16.68 -2.42
CA ARG A 130 14.33 -16.48 -2.36
C ARG A 130 13.97 -15.03 -2.13
N VAL A 131 12.99 -14.55 -2.87
CA VAL A 131 12.52 -13.16 -2.81
C VAL A 131 10.99 -13.09 -2.68
N LEU A 132 10.51 -12.18 -1.84
CA LEU A 132 9.10 -11.82 -1.78
C LEU A 132 8.86 -10.60 -2.66
N VAL A 133 7.98 -10.68 -3.66
CA VAL A 133 7.66 -9.57 -4.56
C VAL A 133 6.30 -9.00 -4.24
N ALA A 134 6.22 -7.70 -3.94
CA ALA A 134 4.96 -7.00 -3.73
C ALA A 134 4.25 -6.73 -5.07
N VAL A 135 3.12 -7.40 -5.31
CA VAL A 135 2.33 -7.30 -6.55
C VAL A 135 1.01 -6.58 -6.29
N SER A 136 0.89 -5.34 -6.79
CA SER A 136 -0.30 -4.49 -6.61
C SER A 136 -1.31 -4.60 -7.75
N GLY A 137 -1.07 -5.49 -8.72
CA GLY A 137 -1.88 -5.60 -9.95
C GLY A 137 -1.65 -4.45 -10.95
N GLY A 138 -0.59 -3.65 -10.76
CA GLY A 138 -0.10 -2.65 -11.70
C GLY A 138 1.07 -3.17 -12.55
N VAL A 139 1.41 -2.42 -13.60
CA VAL A 139 2.48 -2.80 -14.55
C VAL A 139 3.86 -2.89 -13.88
N ASP A 140 4.18 -1.96 -12.99
CA ASP A 140 5.51 -1.88 -12.37
C ASP A 140 5.83 -3.12 -11.53
N SER A 141 4.93 -3.48 -10.62
CA SER A 141 5.11 -4.66 -9.78
C SER A 141 5.10 -5.97 -10.57
N ALA A 142 4.37 -6.03 -11.68
CA ALA A 142 4.34 -7.22 -12.53
C ALA A 142 5.65 -7.39 -13.30
N VAL A 143 6.23 -6.29 -13.79
CA VAL A 143 7.56 -6.30 -14.42
C VAL A 143 8.65 -6.64 -13.41
N ALA A 144 8.55 -6.14 -12.17
CA ALA A 144 9.47 -6.52 -11.10
C ALA A 144 9.41 -8.04 -10.82
N ALA A 145 8.21 -8.62 -10.71
CA ALA A 145 8.05 -10.06 -10.51
C ALA A 145 8.58 -10.89 -11.68
N LEU A 146 8.31 -10.47 -12.92
CA LEU A 146 8.83 -11.11 -14.12
C LEU A 146 10.36 -11.05 -14.15
N GLY A 147 10.96 -9.89 -13.85
CA GLY A 147 12.41 -9.69 -13.86
C GLY A 147 13.14 -10.57 -12.86
N GLU A 148 12.66 -10.68 -11.62
CA GLU A 148 13.25 -11.59 -10.62
C GLU A 148 13.14 -13.05 -11.04
N LYS A 149 12.01 -13.44 -11.64
CA LYS A 149 11.82 -14.79 -12.17
C LYS A 149 12.77 -15.10 -13.33
N GLU A 150 12.92 -14.17 -14.28
CA GLU A 150 13.85 -14.29 -15.41
C GLU A 150 15.32 -14.33 -14.94
N ALA A 151 15.63 -13.66 -13.83
CA ALA A 151 16.93 -13.73 -13.16
C ALA A 151 17.17 -15.06 -12.42
N GLY A 152 16.17 -15.95 -12.35
CA GLY A 152 16.28 -17.27 -11.72
C GLY A 152 16.07 -17.27 -10.21
N ALA A 153 15.51 -16.21 -9.62
CA ALA A 153 15.18 -16.18 -8.19
C ALA A 153 14.03 -17.14 -7.84
N ASP A 154 14.00 -17.63 -6.59
CA ASP A 154 12.83 -18.32 -6.05
C ASP A 154 11.81 -17.26 -5.61
N VAL A 155 10.90 -16.93 -6.53
CA VAL A 155 9.95 -15.82 -6.36
C VAL A 155 8.69 -16.29 -5.64
N ILE A 156 8.30 -15.55 -4.60
CA ILE A 156 6.97 -15.60 -3.99
C ILE A 156 6.31 -14.24 -4.19
N ALA A 157 5.03 -14.19 -4.53
CA ALA A 157 4.29 -12.95 -4.66
C ALA A 157 3.39 -12.68 -3.45
N VAL A 158 3.26 -11.41 -3.08
CA VAL A 158 2.27 -10.95 -2.09
C VAL A 158 1.48 -9.76 -2.61
N THR A 159 0.16 -9.77 -2.41
CA THR A 159 -0.70 -8.59 -2.55
C THR A 159 -1.19 -8.14 -1.18
N VAL A 160 -1.17 -6.84 -0.93
CA VAL A 160 -1.65 -6.27 0.35
C VAL A 160 -3.05 -5.70 0.17
N LYS A 161 -3.97 -6.14 1.04
CA LYS A 161 -5.32 -5.61 1.16
C LYS A 161 -5.35 -4.56 2.27
N LEU A 162 -5.62 -3.31 1.91
CA LEU A 162 -5.54 -2.18 2.85
C LEU A 162 -6.88 -1.54 3.18
N TRP A 163 -7.82 -1.57 2.24
CA TRP A 163 -9.09 -0.89 2.43
C TRP A 163 -10.17 -1.57 1.60
N ALA A 164 -11.22 -2.01 2.28
CA ALA A 164 -12.50 -2.33 1.67
C ALA A 164 -13.57 -1.43 2.28
N ASP A 165 -14.39 -0.83 1.42
CA ASP A 165 -15.52 0.00 1.82
C ASP A 165 -16.75 -0.44 1.02
N PRO A 166 -17.74 -1.06 1.68
CA PRO A 166 -18.89 -1.66 1.01
C PRO A 166 -19.82 -0.64 0.36
N ASP A 167 -19.74 0.65 0.74
CA ASP A 167 -20.55 1.71 0.13
C ASP A 167 -19.78 2.47 -0.96
N THR A 168 -18.62 1.96 -1.38
CA THR A 168 -17.83 2.50 -2.50
C THR A 168 -17.80 1.55 -3.67
N ASP A 169 -17.47 2.10 -4.85
CA ASP A 169 -17.05 1.29 -5.99
C ASP A 169 -15.64 0.74 -5.72
N GLY A 170 -15.61 -0.39 -5.00
CA GLY A 170 -14.37 -1.04 -4.58
C GLY A 170 -13.42 -1.34 -5.74
N THR A 171 -13.94 -1.52 -6.97
CA THR A 171 -13.15 -1.80 -8.19
C THR A 171 -12.13 -0.71 -8.54
N LYS A 172 -12.32 0.51 -8.03
CA LYS A 172 -11.42 1.65 -8.24
C LYS A 172 -10.23 1.69 -7.27
N ALA A 173 -10.25 0.88 -6.21
CA ALA A 173 -9.11 0.79 -5.29
C ALA A 173 -8.02 -0.13 -5.86
N CYS A 174 -6.75 0.23 -5.65
CA CYS A 174 -5.63 -0.62 -6.09
C CYS A 174 -5.56 -1.98 -5.35
N CYS A 175 -6.29 -2.12 -4.25
CA CYS A 175 -6.43 -3.35 -3.46
C CYS A 175 -7.87 -3.89 -3.46
N SER A 176 -8.64 -3.62 -4.54
CA SER A 176 -9.97 -4.20 -4.69
C SER A 176 -9.91 -5.73 -4.76
N PRO A 177 -11.03 -6.43 -4.48
CA PRO A 177 -11.11 -7.86 -4.73
C PRO A 177 -10.65 -8.24 -6.14
N GLU A 178 -11.08 -7.50 -7.16
CA GLU A 178 -10.68 -7.73 -8.56
C GLU A 178 -9.19 -7.50 -8.79
N ALA A 179 -8.58 -6.51 -8.11
CA ALA A 179 -7.15 -6.26 -8.19
C ALA A 179 -6.34 -7.39 -7.56
N VAL A 180 -6.80 -7.95 -6.43
CA VAL A 180 -6.18 -9.12 -5.78
C VAL A 180 -6.31 -10.35 -6.70
N LEU A 181 -7.49 -10.60 -7.25
CA LEU A 181 -7.72 -11.72 -8.19
C LEU A 181 -6.85 -11.59 -9.43
N GLY A 182 -6.74 -10.38 -10.00
CA GLY A 182 -5.90 -10.11 -11.17
C GLY A 182 -4.41 -10.27 -10.88
N ALA A 183 -3.94 -9.82 -9.71
CA ALA A 183 -2.57 -10.02 -9.27
C ALA A 183 -2.25 -11.52 -9.11
N ARG A 184 -3.15 -12.26 -8.44
CA ARG A 184 -3.02 -13.71 -8.24
C ARG A 184 -2.98 -14.48 -9.55
N SER A 185 -3.91 -14.18 -10.46
CA SER A 185 -3.95 -14.80 -11.80
C SER A 185 -2.65 -14.56 -12.55
N LEU A 186 -2.18 -13.30 -12.58
CA LEU A 186 -0.92 -12.94 -13.24
C LEU A 186 0.27 -13.71 -12.66
N THR A 187 0.34 -13.86 -11.34
CA THR A 187 1.43 -14.60 -10.70
C THR A 187 1.33 -16.10 -10.97
N HIS A 188 0.13 -16.66 -11.01
CA HIS A 188 -0.10 -18.06 -11.37
C HIS A 188 0.26 -18.36 -12.83
N ASP A 189 0.00 -17.44 -13.76
CA ASP A 189 0.46 -17.55 -15.16
C ASP A 189 2.00 -17.58 -15.24
N LEU A 190 2.67 -16.95 -14.29
CA LEU A 190 4.11 -17.01 -14.10
C LEU A 190 4.55 -18.19 -13.23
N GLY A 191 3.68 -19.08 -12.78
CA GLY A 191 4.03 -20.21 -11.90
C GLY A 191 4.53 -19.79 -10.51
N ILE A 192 4.24 -18.56 -10.09
CA ILE A 192 4.68 -17.96 -8.83
C ILE A 192 3.59 -18.18 -7.77
N PRO A 193 3.91 -18.70 -6.56
CA PRO A 193 2.97 -18.78 -5.46
C PRO A 193 2.54 -17.38 -5.01
N HIS A 194 1.27 -17.23 -4.66
CA HIS A 194 0.69 -15.93 -4.29
C HIS A 194 0.03 -15.96 -2.92
N PHE A 195 0.36 -14.97 -2.10
CA PHE A 195 -0.34 -14.70 -0.84
C PHE A 195 -1.07 -13.36 -0.89
N THR A 196 -2.12 -13.26 -0.08
CA THR A 196 -2.74 -11.98 0.25
C THR A 196 -2.51 -11.68 1.72
N LEU A 197 -2.01 -10.49 2.03
CA LEU A 197 -1.84 -10.02 3.40
C LEU A 197 -2.94 -9.00 3.72
N ASP A 198 -3.80 -9.32 4.70
CA ASP A 198 -4.88 -8.42 5.13
C ASP A 198 -4.36 -7.45 6.20
N LEU A 199 -4.22 -6.18 5.82
CA LEU A 199 -3.78 -5.10 6.69
C LEU A 199 -4.86 -4.03 6.87
N GLU A 200 -6.14 -4.34 6.61
CA GLU A 200 -7.23 -3.37 6.71
C GLU A 200 -7.34 -2.74 8.11
N GLY A 201 -7.22 -3.56 9.17
CA GLY A 201 -7.27 -3.10 10.55
C GLY A 201 -6.15 -2.10 10.87
N PRO A 202 -4.86 -2.52 10.79
CA PRO A 202 -3.72 -1.63 11.01
C PRO A 202 -3.73 -0.39 10.13
N PHE A 203 -4.13 -0.51 8.86
CA PHE A 203 -4.21 0.61 7.93
C PHE A 203 -5.31 1.62 8.33
N ARG A 204 -6.51 1.14 8.69
CA ARG A 204 -7.61 1.98 9.16
C ARG A 204 -7.23 2.76 10.40
N GLU A 205 -6.61 2.09 11.38
CA GLU A 205 -6.20 2.71 12.64
C GLU A 205 -5.07 3.73 12.43
N ARG A 206 -3.95 3.31 11.83
CA ARG A 206 -2.72 4.11 11.83
C ARG A 206 -2.67 5.12 10.70
N VAL A 207 -3.14 4.76 9.50
CA VAL A 207 -3.03 5.62 8.31
C VAL A 207 -4.28 6.47 8.14
N VAL A 208 -5.45 5.84 8.07
CA VAL A 208 -6.71 6.56 7.85
C VAL A 208 -7.08 7.37 9.10
N GLY A 209 -6.90 6.82 10.31
CA GLY A 209 -7.10 7.54 11.55
C GLY A 209 -6.26 8.83 11.64
N GLU A 210 -4.97 8.76 11.34
CA GLU A 210 -4.10 9.96 11.33
C GLU A 210 -4.48 10.95 10.22
N PHE A 211 -4.88 10.44 9.05
CA PHE A 211 -5.37 11.28 7.97
C PHE A 211 -6.59 12.10 8.41
N LEU A 212 -7.61 11.45 8.97
CA LEU A 212 -8.83 12.09 9.45
C LEU A 212 -8.55 13.07 10.59
N ARG A 213 -7.77 12.65 11.59
CA ARG A 213 -7.37 13.50 12.72
C ARG A 213 -6.61 14.73 12.27
N GLY A 214 -5.65 14.56 11.38
CA GLY A 214 -4.85 15.67 10.87
C GLY A 214 -5.70 16.72 10.16
N TYR A 215 -6.62 16.30 9.28
CA TYR A 215 -7.54 17.24 8.64
C TYR A 215 -8.49 17.92 9.65
N GLY A 216 -8.99 17.19 10.64
CA GLY A 216 -9.80 17.74 11.73
C GLY A 216 -9.06 18.76 12.62
N GLU A 217 -7.73 18.68 12.67
CA GLU A 217 -6.85 19.62 13.38
C GLU A 217 -6.29 20.73 12.47
N GLY A 218 -6.74 20.86 11.22
CA GLY A 218 -6.24 21.83 10.25
C GLY A 218 -4.80 21.57 9.76
N ARG A 219 -4.36 20.31 9.81
CA ARG A 219 -3.11 19.82 9.19
C ARG A 219 -3.42 19.18 7.84
N THR A 220 -2.39 18.90 7.04
CA THR A 220 -2.49 18.14 5.79
C THR A 220 -1.54 16.95 5.84
N PRO A 221 -1.98 15.79 6.38
CA PRO A 221 -1.15 14.59 6.49
C PRO A 221 -0.73 14.01 5.14
N ASN A 222 0.42 13.33 5.10
CA ASN A 222 0.81 12.47 3.98
C ASN A 222 0.60 10.98 4.36
N PRO A 223 -0.48 10.34 3.90
CA PRO A 223 -0.79 8.96 4.29
C PRO A 223 0.13 7.92 3.64
N CYS A 224 0.75 8.23 2.50
CA CYS A 224 1.62 7.28 1.78
C CYS A 224 2.95 7.07 2.49
N VAL A 225 3.59 8.17 2.94
CA VAL A 225 4.82 8.11 3.76
C VAL A 225 4.58 7.28 5.03
N LEU A 226 3.44 7.51 5.69
CA LEU A 226 3.06 6.77 6.89
C LEU A 226 2.77 5.28 6.61
N CYS A 227 2.01 4.99 5.53
CA CYS A 227 1.69 3.62 5.15
C CYS A 227 2.94 2.80 4.81
N ASN A 228 3.87 3.37 4.04
CA ASN A 228 5.12 2.70 3.69
C ASN A 228 6.02 2.53 4.93
N GLY A 229 6.20 3.59 5.73
CA GLY A 229 7.08 3.58 6.89
C GLY A 229 6.63 2.65 8.04
N GLU A 230 5.32 2.54 8.29
CA GLU A 230 4.82 1.91 9.53
C GLU A 230 3.87 0.72 9.34
N VAL A 231 3.34 0.49 8.14
CA VAL A 231 2.29 -0.53 7.92
C VAL A 231 2.68 -1.54 6.87
N ARG A 232 2.79 -1.11 5.61
CA ARG A 232 2.83 -2.04 4.48
C ARG A 232 4.17 -2.74 4.36
N ILE A 233 5.27 -1.99 4.31
CA ILE A 233 6.59 -2.55 4.04
C ILE A 233 7.06 -3.39 5.23
N ALA A 234 6.90 -2.89 6.45
CA ALA A 234 7.22 -3.64 7.67
C ALA A 234 6.49 -5.00 7.72
N ALA A 235 5.19 -5.03 7.44
CA ALA A 235 4.43 -6.28 7.45
C ALA A 235 4.82 -7.24 6.31
N MET A 236 5.25 -6.71 5.15
CA MET A 236 5.77 -7.55 4.07
C MET A 236 7.18 -8.08 4.36
N VAL A 237 8.04 -7.33 5.04
CA VAL A 237 9.35 -7.83 5.49
C VAL A 237 9.18 -8.92 6.53
N ASP A 238 8.27 -8.74 7.49
CA ASP A 238 7.92 -9.80 8.45
C ASP A 238 7.38 -11.06 7.76
N LEU A 239 6.51 -10.91 6.76
CA LEU A 239 6.05 -12.05 5.97
C LEU A 239 7.18 -12.69 5.15
N ALA A 240 8.11 -11.89 4.62
CA ALA A 240 9.29 -12.40 3.91
C ALA A 240 10.12 -13.29 4.82
N ASP A 241 10.37 -12.88 6.07
CA ASP A 241 11.08 -13.68 7.06
C ASP A 241 10.37 -15.01 7.34
N ARG A 242 9.05 -14.97 7.53
CA ARG A 242 8.23 -16.17 7.79
C ARG A 242 8.17 -17.11 6.59
N LEU A 243 8.35 -16.62 5.37
CA LEU A 243 8.43 -17.42 4.13
C LEU A 243 9.87 -17.80 3.76
N GLY A 244 10.86 -17.44 4.58
CA GLY A 244 12.26 -17.71 4.33
C GLY A 244 12.86 -16.95 3.15
N ALA A 245 12.30 -15.79 2.80
CA ALA A 245 12.78 -14.93 1.73
C ALA A 245 13.84 -13.93 2.25
N GLU A 246 14.96 -13.84 1.54
CA GLU A 246 16.09 -12.97 1.91
C GLU A 246 15.75 -11.49 1.74
N SER A 247 14.90 -11.15 0.77
CA SER A 247 14.60 -9.76 0.42
C SER A 247 13.17 -9.56 -0.06
N LEU A 248 12.72 -8.31 0.05
CA LEU A 248 11.44 -7.82 -0.44
C LEU A 248 11.67 -6.94 -1.67
N VAL A 249 11.10 -7.36 -2.80
CA VAL A 249 11.14 -6.63 -4.06
C VAL A 249 9.87 -5.82 -4.22
N THR A 250 10.00 -4.56 -4.63
CA THR A 250 8.83 -3.73 -4.95
C THR A 250 9.05 -3.00 -6.27
N GLY A 251 7.95 -2.66 -6.95
CA GLY A 251 7.98 -1.85 -8.18
C GLY A 251 8.18 -0.34 -7.94
N HIS A 252 8.86 0.06 -6.87
CA HIS A 252 9.12 1.48 -6.61
C HIS A 252 10.34 1.97 -7.42
N TYR A 253 10.29 3.23 -7.85
CA TYR A 253 11.37 3.94 -8.54
C TYR A 253 12.24 4.67 -7.51
N ALA A 254 13.12 3.92 -6.86
CA ALA A 254 14.10 4.40 -5.89
C ALA A 254 15.33 3.48 -5.90
N ARG A 255 16.42 3.86 -5.25
CA ARG A 255 17.61 3.02 -5.07
C ARG A 255 17.86 2.74 -3.61
N VAL A 256 18.50 1.61 -3.35
CA VAL A 256 19.16 1.35 -2.07
C VAL A 256 20.64 1.66 -2.25
N VAL A 257 21.19 2.46 -1.34
CA VAL A 257 22.63 2.74 -1.26
C VAL A 257 23.11 2.39 0.15
N GLU A 258 24.34 1.94 0.27
CA GLU A 258 24.94 1.62 1.56
C GLU A 258 26.15 2.51 1.80
N ASP A 259 26.30 2.98 3.03
CA ASP A 259 27.54 3.57 3.54
C ASP A 259 27.93 2.89 4.88
N GLU A 260 28.94 3.42 5.57
CA GLU A 260 29.42 2.89 6.86
C GLU A 260 28.33 2.77 7.95
N GLY A 261 27.23 3.52 7.85
CA GLY A 261 26.11 3.49 8.78
C GLY A 261 24.92 2.62 8.32
N GLY A 262 25.09 1.82 7.27
CA GLY A 262 24.07 0.91 6.73
C GLY A 262 23.26 1.46 5.56
N ALA A 263 22.22 0.72 5.17
CA ALA A 263 21.42 1.01 3.98
C ALA A 263 20.53 2.26 4.11
N LEU A 264 20.42 3.00 3.02
CA LEU A 264 19.62 4.23 2.88
C LEU A 264 18.88 4.23 1.55
N ILE A 265 17.77 4.97 1.51
CA ILE A 265 17.03 5.22 0.27
C ILE A 265 17.69 6.36 -0.50
N ALA A 266 17.87 6.19 -1.80
CA ALA A 266 18.26 7.26 -2.72
C ALA A 266 17.24 7.44 -3.84
N ALA A 267 17.24 8.62 -4.47
CA ALA A 267 16.35 8.92 -5.59
C ALA A 267 16.57 7.94 -6.76
N GLY A 268 15.48 7.57 -7.43
CA GLY A 268 15.52 6.81 -8.68
C GLY A 268 16.18 7.61 -9.82
N SER A 269 16.59 6.93 -10.89
CA SER A 269 17.22 7.58 -12.04
C SER A 269 16.27 8.50 -12.82
N ASP A 270 14.98 8.15 -12.86
CA ASP A 270 13.92 8.96 -13.47
C ASP A 270 13.33 9.93 -12.43
N GLU A 271 13.73 11.20 -12.49
CA GLU A 271 13.26 12.27 -11.59
C GLU A 271 11.73 12.45 -11.61
N ALA A 272 11.08 12.19 -12.75
CA ALA A 272 9.63 12.33 -12.86
C ALA A 272 8.86 11.20 -12.15
N LYS A 273 9.55 10.08 -11.89
CA LYS A 273 9.00 8.89 -11.22
C LYS A 273 9.59 8.64 -9.85
N ASP A 274 10.62 9.37 -9.42
CA ASP A 274 11.29 9.23 -8.13
C ASP A 274 10.30 9.12 -6.96
N GLN A 275 10.33 7.97 -6.30
CA GLN A 275 9.47 7.63 -5.17
C GLN A 275 10.20 7.64 -3.82
N SER A 276 11.47 8.08 -3.77
CA SER A 276 12.26 8.18 -2.53
C SER A 276 11.55 8.95 -1.42
N TYR A 277 10.82 10.02 -1.76
CA TYR A 277 10.03 10.80 -0.82
C TYR A 277 8.95 9.96 -0.10
N MET A 278 8.29 9.04 -0.81
CA MET A 278 7.25 8.16 -0.24
C MET A 278 7.83 7.03 0.62
N LEU A 279 9.13 6.77 0.48
CA LEU A 279 9.89 5.74 1.18
C LEU A 279 10.79 6.33 2.28
N ALA A 280 10.81 7.65 2.44
CA ALA A 280 11.75 8.35 3.31
C ALA A 280 11.63 8.00 4.79
N ALA A 281 10.50 7.43 5.22
CA ALA A 281 10.25 7.03 6.61
C ALA A 281 10.64 5.58 6.92
N LEU A 282 11.34 4.90 6.01
CA LEU A 282 11.80 3.53 6.24
C LEU A 282 13.08 3.52 7.09
N PRO A 283 13.16 2.65 8.11
CA PRO A 283 14.36 2.54 8.92
C PRO A 283 15.46 1.73 8.17
N PRO A 284 16.76 1.98 8.42
CA PRO A 284 17.86 1.39 7.66
C PRO A 284 17.88 -0.14 7.60
N ASP A 285 17.48 -0.82 8.68
CA ASP A 285 17.38 -2.28 8.76
C ASP A 285 16.29 -2.84 7.83
N VAL A 286 15.16 -2.14 7.68
CA VAL A 286 14.14 -2.48 6.69
C VAL A 286 14.65 -2.18 5.28
N VAL A 287 15.32 -1.05 5.07
CA VAL A 287 15.87 -0.66 3.76
C VAL A 287 16.87 -1.69 3.24
N ALA A 288 17.71 -2.27 4.12
CA ALA A 288 18.67 -3.31 3.77
C ALA A 288 18.01 -4.60 3.22
N ARG A 289 16.72 -4.78 3.46
CA ARG A 289 15.94 -5.92 2.96
C ARG A 289 15.26 -5.64 1.62
N LEU A 290 15.35 -4.43 1.07
CA LEU A 290 14.60 -4.03 -0.12
C LEU A 290 15.40 -4.16 -1.42
N LYS A 291 14.71 -4.51 -2.50
CA LYS A 291 15.20 -4.41 -3.88
C LYS A 291 14.23 -3.60 -4.75
N PHE A 292 14.79 -2.77 -5.62
CA PHE A 292 14.04 -1.91 -6.55
C PHE A 292 14.54 -2.13 -7.99
N PRO A 293 14.09 -3.20 -8.68
CA PRO A 293 14.60 -3.57 -10.00
C PRO A 293 14.27 -2.55 -11.09
N LEU A 294 13.38 -1.59 -10.82
CA LEU A 294 12.97 -0.56 -11.77
C LEU A 294 13.74 0.75 -11.60
N ALA A 295 14.69 0.82 -10.67
CA ALA A 295 15.39 2.05 -10.29
C ALA A 295 16.06 2.78 -11.48
N ASP A 296 16.54 2.02 -12.44
CA ASP A 296 17.31 2.49 -13.61
C ASP A 296 16.52 2.44 -14.92
N LEU A 297 15.20 2.22 -14.83
CA LEU A 297 14.32 2.11 -15.99
C LEU A 297 13.37 3.31 -16.07
N THR A 298 13.15 3.80 -17.29
CA THR A 298 12.06 4.74 -17.56
C THR A 298 10.73 4.01 -17.62
N LYS A 299 9.62 4.74 -17.45
CA LYS A 299 8.29 4.15 -17.52
C LYS A 299 8.00 3.49 -18.87
N GLU A 300 8.49 4.06 -19.96
CA GLU A 300 8.35 3.53 -21.32
C GLU A 300 9.06 2.19 -21.44
N GLN A 301 10.27 2.07 -20.88
CA GLN A 301 11.02 0.82 -20.86
C GLN A 301 10.28 -0.26 -20.06
N VAL A 302 9.72 0.09 -18.90
CA VAL A 302 8.90 -0.83 -18.09
C VAL A 302 7.68 -1.32 -18.87
N ARG A 303 6.96 -0.43 -19.57
CA ARG A 303 5.84 -0.85 -20.42
C ARG A 303 6.28 -1.76 -21.57
N ALA A 304 7.41 -1.47 -22.21
CA ALA A 304 7.94 -2.32 -23.27
C ALA A 304 8.34 -3.71 -22.78
N ILE A 305 8.89 -3.82 -21.57
CA ILE A 305 9.16 -5.12 -20.92
C ILE A 305 7.84 -5.87 -20.68
N ALA A 306 6.82 -5.19 -20.15
CA ALA A 306 5.52 -5.81 -19.90
C ALA A 306 4.86 -6.33 -21.19
N GLU A 307 4.94 -5.59 -22.30
CA GLU A 307 4.41 -6.02 -23.60
C GLU A 307 5.19 -7.23 -24.15
N ARG A 308 6.53 -7.21 -24.09
CA ARG A 308 7.36 -8.34 -24.54
C ARG A 308 7.14 -9.60 -23.71
N GLY A 309 6.94 -9.45 -22.40
CA GLY A 309 6.63 -10.53 -21.47
C GLY A 309 5.18 -11.03 -21.54
N GLY A 310 4.34 -10.45 -22.41
CA GLY A 310 2.94 -10.86 -22.56
C GLY A 310 2.07 -10.55 -21.34
N LEU A 311 2.47 -9.60 -20.48
CA LEU A 311 1.75 -9.31 -19.24
C LEU A 311 0.42 -8.61 -19.54
N PRO A 312 -0.72 -9.09 -19.00
CA PRO A 312 -2.05 -8.53 -19.30
C PRO A 312 -2.22 -7.08 -18.81
N VAL A 313 -1.36 -6.64 -17.88
CA VAL A 313 -1.37 -5.29 -17.29
C VAL A 313 -0.54 -4.27 -18.06
N ALA A 314 0.11 -4.63 -19.17
CA ALA A 314 1.03 -3.75 -19.90
C ALA A 314 0.41 -2.39 -20.28
N ARG A 315 -0.89 -2.38 -20.60
CA ARG A 315 -1.65 -1.18 -21.01
C ARG A 315 -2.53 -0.60 -19.90
N LYS A 316 -2.46 -1.14 -18.69
CA LYS A 316 -3.26 -0.65 -17.57
C LYS A 316 -2.82 0.79 -17.20
N PRO A 317 -3.78 1.71 -16.98
CA PRO A 317 -3.47 3.05 -16.46
C PRO A 317 -2.87 2.99 -15.05
N GLU A 318 -2.04 3.98 -14.71
CA GLU A 318 -1.53 4.13 -13.34
C GLU A 318 -2.62 4.65 -12.40
N SER A 319 -2.61 4.20 -11.15
CA SER A 319 -3.44 4.78 -10.09
C SER A 319 -2.80 6.09 -9.63
N GLN A 320 -3.56 7.19 -9.63
CA GLN A 320 -3.07 8.54 -9.30
C GLN A 320 -3.65 9.10 -7.99
N ASP A 321 -4.65 8.42 -7.40
CA ASP A 321 -5.33 8.86 -6.18
C ASP A 321 -4.88 8.07 -4.94
N LEU A 322 -5.20 8.61 -3.76
CA LEU A 322 -5.02 7.88 -2.50
C LEU A 322 -5.80 6.56 -2.55
N CYS A 323 -5.13 5.45 -2.22
CA CYS A 323 -5.65 4.09 -2.41
C CYS A 323 -7.02 3.84 -1.74
N PHE A 324 -7.28 4.51 -0.62
CA PHE A 324 -8.49 4.34 0.19
C PHE A 324 -9.63 5.31 -0.16
N LEU A 325 -9.41 6.27 -1.07
CA LEU A 325 -10.51 7.09 -1.58
C LEU A 325 -11.43 6.29 -2.50
N ALA A 326 -10.92 5.23 -3.15
CA ALA A 326 -11.72 4.32 -3.99
C ALA A 326 -12.65 5.05 -4.98
N GLY A 327 -12.15 6.10 -5.63
CA GLY A 327 -12.90 6.92 -6.59
C GLY A 327 -13.85 7.96 -5.97
N GLN A 328 -13.89 8.10 -4.65
CA GLN A 328 -14.61 9.18 -3.96
C GLN A 328 -13.76 10.46 -3.89
N SER A 329 -14.42 11.61 -3.79
CA SER A 329 -13.73 12.86 -3.50
C SER A 329 -13.18 12.85 -2.07
N LYS A 330 -12.03 13.51 -1.84
CA LYS A 330 -11.50 13.72 -0.48
C LYS A 330 -12.55 14.33 0.47
N LYS A 331 -13.35 15.27 -0.04
CA LYS A 331 -14.43 15.92 0.72
C LYS A 331 -15.46 14.91 1.22
N ASP A 332 -15.94 14.03 0.34
CA ASP A 332 -16.93 13.02 0.72
C ASP A 332 -16.35 12.01 1.71
N PHE A 333 -15.09 11.62 1.51
CA PHE A 333 -14.38 10.72 2.42
C PHE A 333 -14.25 11.32 3.84
N LEU A 334 -13.77 12.57 3.95
CA LEU A 334 -13.63 13.26 5.24
C LEU A 334 -14.98 13.43 5.96
N ARG A 335 -16.05 13.73 5.21
CA ARG A 335 -17.41 13.84 5.76
C ARG A 335 -17.90 12.52 6.33
N ARG A 336 -17.78 11.45 5.55
CA ARG A 336 -18.34 10.13 5.89
C ARG A 336 -17.56 9.42 7.00
N HIS A 337 -16.23 9.41 6.89
CA HIS A 337 -15.37 8.66 7.81
C HIS A 337 -14.83 9.50 8.98
N GLY A 338 -14.68 10.82 8.79
CA GLY A 338 -14.17 11.72 9.82
C GLY A 338 -15.23 12.57 10.53
N GLY A 339 -16.51 12.50 10.11
CA GLY A 339 -17.55 13.39 10.61
C GLY A 339 -17.30 14.87 10.31
N LEU A 340 -16.38 15.18 9.39
CA LEU A 340 -15.99 16.54 9.02
C LEU A 340 -17.00 17.09 8.00
N ALA A 341 -18.21 17.39 8.47
CA ALA A 341 -19.26 18.00 7.67
C ALA A 341 -18.92 19.47 7.34
N ASP A 342 -19.53 19.97 6.26
CA ASP A 342 -19.41 21.37 5.89
C ASP A 342 -19.99 22.25 7.01
N ARG A 343 -19.12 23.06 7.61
CA ARG A 343 -19.47 24.08 8.60
C ARG A 343 -18.90 25.40 8.11
N PRO A 344 -19.76 26.36 7.71
CA PRO A 344 -19.29 27.66 7.28
C PRO A 344 -18.39 28.33 8.31
N GLY A 345 -17.29 28.92 7.84
CA GLY A 345 -16.33 29.64 8.66
C GLY A 345 -15.82 30.89 7.95
N PRO A 346 -15.25 31.87 8.67
CA PRO A 346 -14.74 33.09 8.06
C PRO A 346 -13.41 32.85 7.35
N VAL A 347 -13.27 33.43 6.16
CA VAL A 347 -11.98 33.67 5.50
C VAL A 347 -11.52 35.05 5.93
N VAL A 348 -10.37 35.14 6.59
CA VAL A 348 -9.85 36.40 7.15
C VAL A 348 -8.51 36.77 6.53
N ASP A 349 -8.25 38.06 6.41
CA ASP A 349 -6.92 38.57 6.08
C ASP A 349 -5.96 38.55 7.29
N GLU A 350 -4.78 39.12 7.12
CA GLU A 350 -3.76 39.21 8.19
C GLU A 350 -4.16 40.14 9.34
N SER A 351 -5.04 41.11 9.10
CA SER A 351 -5.58 42.01 10.13
C SER A 351 -6.73 41.37 10.93
N GLY A 352 -7.21 40.21 10.47
CA GLY A 352 -8.39 39.54 11.02
C GLY A 352 -9.71 40.02 10.40
N SER A 353 -9.67 40.84 9.35
CA SER A 353 -10.87 41.31 8.66
C SER A 353 -11.48 40.18 7.83
N GLU A 354 -12.78 39.94 7.97
CA GLU A 354 -13.50 38.92 7.19
C GLU A 354 -13.61 39.38 5.73
N LEU A 355 -13.05 38.58 4.82
CA LEU A 355 -13.11 38.77 3.36
C LEU A 355 -14.24 37.95 2.72
N GLY A 356 -14.77 36.96 3.44
CA GLY A 356 -15.84 36.09 2.99
C GLY A 356 -15.94 34.82 3.83
N ARG A 357 -16.57 33.78 3.28
CA ARG A 357 -16.84 32.53 4.00
C ARG A 357 -16.47 31.31 3.19
N HIS A 358 -16.07 30.26 3.89
CA HIS A 358 -15.70 28.97 3.31
C HIS A 358 -16.54 27.84 3.92
N PRO A 359 -16.67 26.67 3.26
CA PRO A 359 -17.52 25.57 3.75
C PRO A 359 -16.92 24.76 4.92
N GLY A 360 -15.71 25.08 5.39
CA GLY A 360 -15.01 24.35 6.46
C GLY A 360 -13.49 24.38 6.27
N HIS A 361 -12.73 24.43 7.36
CA HIS A 361 -11.27 24.66 7.28
C HIS A 361 -10.51 23.46 6.68
N HIS A 362 -11.04 22.25 6.82
CA HIS A 362 -10.45 21.00 6.33
C HIS A 362 -10.40 20.89 4.79
N HIS A 363 -11.06 21.80 4.07
CA HIS A 363 -10.96 21.93 2.61
C HIS A 363 -9.70 22.66 2.15
N PHE A 364 -8.93 23.24 3.07
CA PHE A 364 -7.84 24.16 2.76
C PHE A 364 -6.49 23.64 3.25
N THR A 365 -5.47 23.77 2.41
CA THR A 365 -4.07 23.47 2.74
C THR A 365 -3.23 24.74 2.62
N VAL A 366 -2.26 24.92 3.50
CA VAL A 366 -1.30 26.05 3.44
C VAL A 366 -0.66 26.13 2.06
N GLY A 367 -0.60 27.33 1.48
CA GLY A 367 -0.11 27.58 0.12
C GLY A 367 -1.16 27.41 -0.98
N GLN A 368 -2.38 26.98 -0.66
CA GLN A 368 -3.47 26.88 -1.64
C GLN A 368 -3.91 28.27 -2.11
N ARG A 369 -4.02 28.43 -3.44
CA ARG A 369 -4.51 29.66 -4.09
C ARG A 369 -5.96 29.57 -4.60
N ARG A 370 -6.33 28.41 -5.16
CA ARG A 370 -7.62 28.22 -5.83
C ARG A 370 -8.71 27.82 -4.83
N GLY A 371 -9.97 28.16 -5.14
CA GLY A 371 -11.12 27.72 -4.35
C GLY A 371 -11.31 28.44 -3.00
N LEU A 372 -10.73 29.64 -2.83
CA LEU A 372 -10.88 30.43 -1.60
C LEU A 372 -12.28 31.05 -1.43
N GLY A 373 -13.02 31.25 -2.52
CA GLY A 373 -14.37 31.81 -2.47
C GLY A 373 -14.44 33.30 -2.10
N VAL A 374 -13.34 34.03 -2.22
CA VAL A 374 -13.26 35.47 -1.91
C VAL A 374 -12.76 36.27 -3.12
N ALA A 375 -13.30 37.46 -3.30
CA ALA A 375 -12.83 38.42 -4.30
C ALA A 375 -11.74 39.30 -3.68
N ALA A 376 -10.59 39.42 -4.35
CA ALA A 376 -9.49 40.27 -3.92
C ALA A 376 -8.83 40.90 -5.15
N THR A 377 -8.28 42.10 -4.97
CA THR A 377 -7.55 42.83 -6.02
C THR A 377 -6.23 42.16 -6.40
N GLU A 378 -5.68 41.36 -5.49
CA GLU A 378 -4.44 40.61 -5.68
C GLU A 378 -4.65 39.11 -5.37
N PRO A 379 -3.83 38.21 -5.93
CA PRO A 379 -3.90 36.78 -5.62
C PRO A 379 -3.63 36.48 -4.14
N LEU A 380 -4.60 35.87 -3.48
CA LEU A 380 -4.48 35.41 -2.09
C LEU A 380 -4.13 33.93 -2.00
N TYR A 381 -3.46 33.57 -0.92
CA TYR A 381 -3.05 32.20 -0.59
C TYR A 381 -3.39 31.88 0.86
N VAL A 382 -3.72 30.63 1.15
CA VAL A 382 -3.93 30.14 2.53
C VAL A 382 -2.61 30.21 3.30
N LEU A 383 -2.55 31.08 4.30
CA LEU A 383 -1.41 31.17 5.23
C LEU A 383 -1.53 30.15 6.37
N GLY A 384 -2.77 29.82 6.75
CA GLY A 384 -3.03 28.90 7.85
C GLY A 384 -4.51 28.59 8.03
N THR A 385 -4.78 27.52 8.76
CA THR A 385 -6.12 27.11 9.17
C THR A 385 -6.17 26.91 10.68
N ASP A 386 -7.26 27.36 11.28
CA ASP A 386 -7.58 27.14 12.69
C ASP A 386 -8.85 26.30 12.80
N ALA A 387 -8.71 25.08 13.32
CA ALA A 387 -9.82 24.16 13.48
C ALA A 387 -10.79 24.56 14.61
N LYS A 388 -10.28 25.21 15.67
CA LYS A 388 -11.08 25.62 16.84
C LYS A 388 -12.01 26.76 16.48
N SER A 389 -11.49 27.81 15.84
CA SER A 389 -12.31 28.94 15.38
C SER A 389 -12.95 28.71 14.00
N ASN A 390 -12.59 27.60 13.33
CA ASN A 390 -13.00 27.30 11.96
C ASN A 390 -12.64 28.41 10.97
N THR A 391 -11.45 28.99 11.10
CA THR A 391 -11.00 30.14 10.32
C THR A 391 -9.96 29.74 9.30
N VAL A 392 -10.05 30.32 8.10
CA VAL A 392 -9.01 30.23 7.07
C VAL A 392 -8.36 31.60 6.94
N ARG A 393 -7.06 31.69 7.24
CA ARG A 393 -6.30 32.92 7.08
C ARG A 393 -5.66 32.96 5.70
N VAL A 394 -5.83 34.07 5.00
CA VAL A 394 -5.28 34.29 3.67
C VAL A 394 -4.44 35.56 3.59
N GLY A 395 -3.49 35.59 2.66
CA GLY A 395 -2.66 36.76 2.42
C GLY A 395 -1.86 36.64 1.13
N SER A 396 -0.93 37.58 0.92
CA SER A 396 -0.09 37.59 -0.28
C SER A 396 0.91 36.43 -0.28
N ARG A 397 1.44 36.09 -1.46
CA ARG A 397 2.45 35.03 -1.60
C ARG A 397 3.68 35.25 -0.72
N SER A 398 4.13 36.49 -0.59
CA SER A 398 5.32 36.85 0.20
C SER A 398 5.22 36.45 1.67
N ARG A 399 4.01 36.28 2.20
CA ARG A 399 3.77 35.85 3.59
C ARG A 399 3.90 34.35 3.81
N LEU A 400 3.91 33.56 2.73
CA LEU A 400 4.17 32.12 2.80
C LEU A 400 5.66 31.80 2.92
N ALA A 401 6.51 32.72 2.45
CA ALA A 401 7.94 32.52 2.36
C ALA A 401 8.55 32.43 3.76
N THR A 402 9.27 31.33 4.02
CA THR A 402 10.06 31.16 5.24
C THR A 402 11.40 30.51 4.89
N ASP A 403 12.46 30.97 5.53
CA ASP A 403 13.80 30.37 5.49
C ASP A 403 14.03 29.40 6.67
N ARG A 404 13.05 29.27 7.57
CA ARG A 404 13.09 28.37 8.73
C ARG A 404 11.86 27.49 8.75
N VAL A 405 12.06 26.19 8.79
CA VAL A 405 10.97 25.20 8.85
C VAL A 405 11.08 24.42 10.14
N ARG A 406 10.09 24.62 11.01
CA ARG A 406 9.94 23.77 12.21
C ARG A 406 9.44 22.40 11.79
N ILE A 407 10.14 21.37 12.25
CA ILE A 407 9.79 19.97 12.04
C ILE A 407 9.68 19.26 13.39
N ARG A 408 8.90 18.19 13.43
CA ARG A 408 8.66 17.36 14.62
C ARG A 408 8.76 15.88 14.29
N ASN A 409 8.98 15.06 15.31
CA ASN A 409 9.17 13.61 15.18
C ASN A 409 10.23 13.31 14.11
N ALA A 410 11.38 13.99 14.21
CA ALA A 410 12.46 13.86 13.25
C ALA A 410 13.27 12.60 13.56
N VAL A 411 13.59 11.84 12.53
CA VAL A 411 14.46 10.68 12.55
C VAL A 411 15.65 11.01 11.67
N MET A 412 16.83 11.05 12.26
CA MET A 412 18.09 11.30 11.57
C MET A 412 18.82 9.96 11.41
N HIS A 413 18.96 9.46 10.19
CA HIS A 413 19.76 8.26 9.91
C HIS A 413 21.26 8.57 9.91
N ARG A 414 21.63 9.81 9.59
CA ARG A 414 22.99 10.34 9.71
C ARG A 414 22.95 11.69 10.43
N ASP A 415 24.12 12.15 10.88
CA ASP A 415 24.25 13.48 11.47
C ASP A 415 23.78 14.57 10.50
N GLY A 416 23.14 15.60 11.05
CA GLY A 416 22.54 16.70 10.31
C GLY A 416 23.53 17.52 9.49
N GLU A 417 24.81 17.44 9.80
CA GLU A 417 25.90 18.02 9.00
C GLU A 417 25.95 17.48 7.57
N ARG A 418 25.44 16.26 7.34
CA ARG A 418 25.31 15.68 5.99
C ARG A 418 24.13 16.24 5.20
N VAL A 419 23.18 16.91 5.85
CA VAL A 419 22.01 17.47 5.17
C VAL A 419 22.46 18.67 4.34
N ASP A 420 22.34 18.57 3.02
CA ASP A 420 22.61 19.66 2.06
C ASP A 420 21.32 20.23 1.45
N ARG A 421 20.22 19.47 1.51
CA ARG A 421 18.91 19.87 1.00
C ARG A 421 17.74 19.19 1.70
N VAL A 422 16.54 19.76 1.55
CA VAL A 422 15.29 19.23 2.08
C VAL A 422 14.19 19.26 1.01
N ARG A 423 13.45 18.15 0.87
CA ARG A 423 12.23 18.11 0.07
C ARG A 423 11.01 18.24 0.99
N LEU A 424 10.25 19.33 0.83
CA LEU A 424 9.11 19.71 1.70
C LEU A 424 7.74 19.37 1.08
N ARG A 425 7.72 18.90 -0.17
CA ARG A 425 6.55 18.43 -0.90
C ARG A 425 7.01 17.45 -1.99
N TYR A 426 6.18 16.45 -2.29
CA TYR A 426 6.57 15.35 -3.18
C TYR A 426 7.04 15.81 -4.58
N HIS A 427 6.19 16.54 -5.31
CA HIS A 427 6.49 17.04 -6.67
C HIS A 427 7.09 18.46 -6.65
N THR A 428 8.10 18.68 -5.81
CA THR A 428 8.87 19.93 -5.80
C THR A 428 10.34 19.62 -5.68
N GLU A 429 11.16 20.46 -6.32
CA GLU A 429 12.61 20.41 -6.15
C GLU A 429 13.01 20.50 -4.67
N PRO A 430 14.00 19.69 -4.22
CA PRO A 430 14.62 19.89 -2.92
C PRO A 430 15.25 21.28 -2.82
N VAL A 431 15.14 21.90 -1.64
CA VAL A 431 15.70 23.22 -1.36
C VAL A 431 17.01 23.05 -0.58
N PRO A 432 18.10 23.75 -0.94
CA PRO A 432 19.33 23.73 -0.15
C PRO A 432 19.06 24.12 1.31
N ALA A 433 19.56 23.30 2.24
CA ALA A 433 19.19 23.40 3.64
C ALA A 433 20.24 22.82 4.57
N ARG A 434 20.16 23.20 5.86
CA ARG A 434 21.05 22.75 6.93
C ARG A 434 20.25 22.41 8.17
N VAL A 435 20.69 21.39 8.90
CA VAL A 435 20.09 20.94 10.16
C VAL A 435 21.20 20.64 11.17
N GLU A 436 21.09 21.22 12.37
CA GLU A 436 21.99 20.93 13.49
C GLU A 436 21.36 19.83 14.36
N ALA A 437 21.74 18.57 14.14
CA ALA A 437 21.25 17.42 14.90
C ALA A 437 22.23 16.24 14.80
N SER A 438 22.36 15.43 15.84
CA SER A 438 23.01 14.11 15.74
C SER A 438 22.07 13.09 15.08
N ALA A 439 22.61 11.96 14.63
CA ALA A 439 21.80 10.79 14.29
C ALA A 439 20.89 10.38 15.48
N GLY A 440 19.72 9.80 15.15
CA GLY A 440 18.73 9.35 16.12
C GLY A 440 17.40 10.12 16.09
N LEU A 441 16.64 10.00 17.18
CA LEU A 441 15.28 10.52 17.30
C LEU A 441 15.25 11.89 17.97
N HIS A 442 14.53 12.83 17.36
CA HIS A 442 14.39 14.20 17.85
C HIS A 442 12.92 14.62 17.89
N LYS A 443 12.47 15.15 19.04
CA LYS A 443 11.08 15.61 19.20
C LYS A 443 10.76 16.77 18.26
N THR A 444 11.67 17.73 18.16
CA THR A 444 11.54 18.93 17.32
C THR A 444 12.91 19.38 16.85
N LEU A 445 13.01 19.80 15.60
CA LEU A 445 14.19 20.45 15.03
C LEU A 445 13.74 21.66 14.19
N GLU A 446 14.71 22.51 13.83
CA GLU A 446 14.53 23.59 12.86
C GLU A 446 15.45 23.33 11.67
N VAL A 447 14.86 23.32 10.47
CA VAL A 447 15.60 23.26 9.20
C VAL A 447 15.79 24.69 8.73
N ARG A 448 17.05 25.09 8.48
CA ARG A 448 17.38 26.38 7.87
C ARG A 448 17.55 26.21 6.37
N LEU A 449 16.87 27.03 5.58
CA LEU A 449 16.91 27.01 4.12
C LEU A 449 17.80 28.15 3.62
N ASP A 450 18.60 27.89 2.59
CA ASP A 450 19.43 28.94 1.98
C ASP A 450 18.55 29.92 1.15
N HIS A 451 17.37 29.47 0.72
CA HIS A 451 16.35 30.27 0.04
C HIS A 451 14.95 30.04 0.64
N PRO A 452 14.09 31.08 0.74
CA PRO A 452 12.76 30.91 1.31
C PRO A 452 11.90 29.91 0.54
N PHE A 453 11.15 29.07 1.25
CA PHE A 453 10.14 28.17 0.70
C PHE A 453 8.74 28.69 1.00
N ASP A 454 7.86 28.65 0.00
CA ASP A 454 6.48 29.12 0.13
C ASP A 454 5.59 28.04 0.74
N GLY A 455 5.18 28.25 1.99
CA GLY A 455 4.07 27.52 2.61
C GLY A 455 4.37 26.05 2.89
N PRO A 456 5.35 25.73 3.76
CA PRO A 456 5.54 24.37 4.23
C PRO A 456 4.30 23.93 5.04
N ALA A 457 3.53 22.99 4.49
CA ALA A 457 2.23 22.63 5.02
C ALA A 457 2.34 21.71 6.26
N PRO A 458 1.82 22.11 7.44
CA PRO A 458 1.88 21.28 8.63
C PRO A 458 1.23 19.90 8.41
N GLY A 459 1.92 18.84 8.80
CA GLY A 459 1.48 17.45 8.57
C GLY A 459 2.05 16.79 7.31
N GLN A 460 2.63 17.54 6.38
CA GLN A 460 3.43 16.95 5.28
C GLN A 460 4.77 16.45 5.81
N ALA A 461 5.43 15.58 5.03
CA ALA A 461 6.77 15.11 5.35
C ALA A 461 7.82 16.16 4.95
N ALA A 462 8.88 16.26 5.75
CA ALA A 462 10.14 16.92 5.39
C ALA A 462 11.18 15.82 5.22
N VAL A 463 11.71 15.66 4.01
CA VAL A 463 12.71 14.64 3.68
C VAL A 463 14.08 15.31 3.62
N LEU A 464 14.96 14.94 4.54
CA LEU A 464 16.29 15.52 4.72
C LEU A 464 17.29 14.70 3.90
N MET A 465 18.06 15.36 3.05
CA MET A 465 18.84 14.69 2.01
C MET A 465 20.30 15.16 1.99
N SER A 466 21.17 14.25 1.55
CA SER A 466 22.57 14.48 1.19
C SER A 466 22.71 14.15 -0.29
N GLY A 467 22.67 15.16 -1.17
CA GLY A 467 22.55 14.91 -2.61
C GLY A 467 21.21 14.25 -2.94
N ASP A 468 21.25 13.02 -3.47
CA ASP A 468 20.09 12.20 -3.80
C ASP A 468 19.71 11.18 -2.70
N VAL A 469 20.49 11.09 -1.62
CA VAL A 469 20.30 10.12 -0.54
C VAL A 469 19.46 10.71 0.59
N VAL A 470 18.45 9.98 1.05
CA VAL A 470 17.66 10.31 2.24
C VAL A 470 18.46 9.98 3.49
N VAL A 471 18.82 11.01 4.25
CA VAL A 471 19.59 10.89 5.50
C VAL A 471 18.76 11.19 6.75
N GLY A 472 17.50 11.56 6.56
CA GLY A 472 16.52 11.69 7.64
C GLY A 472 15.16 12.12 7.13
N HIS A 473 14.17 12.06 8.00
CA HIS A 473 12.81 12.48 7.70
C HIS A 473 12.12 13.04 8.94
N ALA A 474 11.08 13.85 8.74
CA ALA A 474 10.29 14.42 9.82
C ALA A 474 8.89 14.81 9.34
N THR A 475 8.03 15.22 10.26
CA THR A 475 6.75 15.87 9.93
C THR A 475 6.88 17.39 10.07
N ILE A 476 6.43 18.14 9.08
CA ILE A 476 6.36 19.60 9.15
C ILE A 476 5.41 20.02 10.27
N ALA A 477 5.92 20.83 11.20
CA ALA A 477 5.14 21.37 12.32
C ALA A 477 4.43 22.67 11.91
N ARG A 478 3.55 23.18 12.78
CA ARG A 478 3.00 24.54 12.62
C ARG A 478 4.13 25.56 12.77
N GLN A 479 4.23 26.50 11.83
CA GLN A 479 5.26 27.53 11.85
C GLN A 479 4.90 28.64 12.86
N SER A 480 5.90 29.14 13.60
CA SER A 480 5.76 30.25 14.55
C SER A 480 5.50 31.55 13.77
N GLY A 481 4.23 31.94 13.65
CA GLY A 481 3.77 33.07 12.83
C GLY A 481 2.38 32.86 12.23
N SER A 482 1.90 31.60 12.19
CA SER A 482 0.55 31.23 11.74
C SER A 482 -0.55 31.36 12.83
N LYS A 483 -0.29 32.09 13.93
CA LYS A 483 -1.28 32.29 15.01
C LYS A 483 -2.24 33.41 14.68
#